data_AF-A0A2P8A107-F1
#
_entry.id   AF-A0A2P8A107-F1
#
_cell.length_a   1.000
_cell.length_b   1.000
_cell.length_c   1.000
_cell.angle_alpha   90.00
_cell.angle_beta   90.00
_cell.angle_gamma   90.00
#
_symmetry.space_group_name_H-M   'P 1'
#
loop_
_entity.id
_entity.type
_entity.pdbx_description
1 polymer ?
#
loop_
_entity_poly.entity_id
_entity_poly.type
_entity_poly.pdbx_seq_one_letter_code
_entity_poly.pdbx_strand_id
1 'polypeptide(L)'
;MASSPLDFSGVDSGQAFYNKFISTKLNTSCNFTSGGLTAPEQTQNTTGAVIRPHFPVSQYVDAEGTIAGYLLNGSHSDIAVLSITSFEENTPQRLQKVLSDFLDACRKTGRKRLLIDVNSDSGGKCISAIRLLQTGSSFSLLLFPSVEPYNANIARASPEFDLLLSNVSAANEMRRQQGTSLEELDTSGGYLIFDIATYTSLNGSQVLLGPVAYHGDVYTNLFSRHYSDTNVTLAGGNLVVSGYGNMSSVAPQPFKSEDILLISIGQCDYACALFAHYLKYQGKVEQLAIGGRPQEEPMSAVGGTRGSLVEPLWNLMEYVEAGQTLLPNFKELIKGTWLGSLAKNGCALQNRAADPTLQTALQVNLFNNIAQGDESLTPIRFTYEAADCRIFNTAAMVMNMTATWTAAADIWRGNFHGCVAGSTGQNTSLVDDGRLYNGGKLDNDTVIGNESAQGGTFYSNTLTSGAAKNTLYWLLLGLAFAGAIAGL
;
A
#
# COMPACT_ATOMS: atom_id res chain seq x y z
N MET A 1 -0.71 -26.31 12.28
CA MET A 1 -0.54 -26.18 13.74
C MET A 1 -0.24 -24.72 14.02
N ALA A 2 -1.03 -24.04 14.85
CA ALA A 2 -0.67 -22.71 15.33
C ALA A 2 0.33 -22.88 16.48
N SER A 3 1.54 -22.35 16.35
CA SER A 3 2.53 -22.28 17.43
C SER A 3 2.66 -20.84 17.88
N SER A 4 2.51 -20.58 19.17
CA SER A 4 2.83 -19.28 19.77
C SER A 4 4.17 -19.39 20.51
N PRO A 5 5.06 -18.38 20.41
CA PRO A 5 6.27 -18.33 21.22
C PRO A 5 5.99 -17.98 22.70
N LEU A 6 4.73 -17.69 23.06
CA LEU A 6 4.34 -17.30 24.41
C LEU A 6 4.14 -18.52 25.32
N ASP A 7 4.56 -18.41 26.59
CA ASP A 7 4.33 -19.44 27.59
C ASP A 7 2.90 -19.37 28.15
N PHE A 8 2.08 -20.39 27.86
CA PHE A 8 0.70 -20.51 28.36
C PHE A 8 0.58 -21.28 29.69
N SER A 9 1.69 -21.63 30.35
CA SER A 9 1.63 -22.32 31.65
C SER A 9 0.80 -21.53 32.67
N GLY A 10 -0.19 -22.17 33.30
CA GLY A 10 -1.08 -21.51 34.27
C GLY A 10 -2.15 -20.61 33.65
N VAL A 11 -2.39 -20.70 32.33
CA VAL A 11 -3.49 -20.00 31.65
C VAL A 11 -4.65 -20.98 31.44
N ASP A 12 -5.55 -21.03 32.42
CA ASP A 12 -6.69 -21.97 32.48
C ASP A 12 -8.06 -21.30 32.27
N SER A 13 -8.07 -19.98 32.13
CA SER A 13 -9.28 -19.17 32.05
C SER A 13 -9.02 -17.86 31.29
N GLY A 14 -10.08 -17.23 30.80
CA GLY A 14 -9.98 -15.90 30.18
C GLY A 14 -9.39 -14.85 31.15
N GLN A 15 -9.67 -14.97 32.45
CA GLN A 15 -9.09 -14.09 33.47
C GLN A 15 -7.61 -14.36 33.69
N ALA A 16 -7.17 -15.62 33.73
CA ALA A 16 -5.75 -15.97 33.82
C ALA A 16 -4.99 -15.52 32.56
N PHE A 17 -5.60 -15.68 31.37
CA PHE A 17 -5.06 -15.16 30.11
C PHE A 17 -4.91 -13.63 30.17
N TYR A 18 -5.97 -12.93 30.57
CA TYR A 18 -5.96 -11.47 30.71
C TYR A 18 -4.89 -11.03 31.71
N ASN A 19 -4.81 -11.64 32.88
CA ASN A 19 -3.81 -11.27 33.90
C ASN A 19 -2.37 -11.57 33.48
N LYS A 20 -2.13 -12.67 32.74
CA LYS A 20 -0.79 -13.09 32.32
C LYS A 20 -0.29 -12.30 31.12
N PHE A 21 -1.12 -12.07 30.11
CA PHE A 21 -0.71 -11.49 28.83
C PHE A 21 -1.19 -10.06 28.61
N ILE A 22 -2.26 -9.63 29.28
CA ILE A 22 -2.82 -8.28 29.13
C ILE A 22 -2.50 -7.47 30.39
N SER A 23 -1.33 -6.82 30.37
CA SER A 23 -0.81 -6.03 31.50
C SER A 23 -1.84 -5.04 32.06
N THR A 24 -2.06 -5.08 33.38
CA THR A 24 -2.78 -4.06 34.14
C THR A 24 -1.93 -2.81 34.43
N LYS A 25 -0.61 -2.87 34.25
CA LYS A 25 0.31 -1.72 34.38
C LYS A 25 0.58 -1.14 33.00
N LEU A 26 0.03 0.05 32.74
CA LEU A 26 0.39 0.86 31.58
C LEU A 26 1.88 1.16 31.66
N ASN A 27 2.71 0.52 30.83
CA ASN A 27 4.06 1.02 30.61
C ASN A 27 3.92 2.33 29.83
N THR A 28 4.14 3.45 30.51
CA THR A 28 4.02 4.78 29.92
C THR A 28 5.33 5.27 29.31
N SER A 29 6.42 4.50 29.42
CA SER A 29 7.70 4.82 28.81
C SER A 29 7.76 4.25 27.39
N CYS A 30 8.12 5.10 26.42
CA CYS A 30 8.43 4.67 25.06
C CYS A 30 9.84 4.06 25.04
N ASN A 31 9.95 2.74 25.23
CA ASN A 31 11.23 2.02 25.17
C ASN A 31 11.42 1.37 23.80
N PHE A 32 11.31 2.16 22.73
CA PHE A 32 11.49 1.68 21.37
C PHE A 32 12.71 2.36 20.76
N THR A 33 13.70 1.57 20.40
CA THR A 33 14.64 1.95 19.35
C THR A 33 13.88 1.91 18.03
N SER A 34 14.10 2.90 17.16
CA SER A 34 13.70 2.90 15.74
C SER A 34 14.38 1.73 15.00
N GLY A 35 13.93 0.52 15.30
CA GLY A 35 14.40 -0.69 14.67
C GLY A 35 13.66 -0.84 13.36
N GLY A 36 14.27 -0.35 12.28
CA GLY A 36 13.95 -0.89 10.97
C GLY A 36 14.24 -2.39 11.05
N LEU A 37 13.22 -3.23 10.89
CA LEU A 37 13.42 -4.66 10.63
C LEU A 37 14.46 -4.71 9.50
N THR A 38 15.69 -5.14 9.77
CA THR A 38 16.71 -5.26 8.71
C THR A 38 16.15 -6.20 7.65
N ALA A 39 16.18 -5.77 6.38
CA ALA A 39 15.88 -6.70 5.29
C ALA A 39 16.82 -7.91 5.47
N PRO A 40 16.39 -9.14 5.17
CA PRO A 40 17.32 -10.27 5.17
C PRO A 40 18.49 -9.88 4.26
N GLU A 41 19.67 -9.78 4.88
CA GLU A 41 20.91 -9.39 4.22
C GLU A 41 21.17 -10.39 3.10
N GLN A 42 20.93 -9.98 1.84
CA GLN A 42 21.17 -10.86 0.70
C GLN A 42 22.68 -11.02 0.56
N THR A 43 23.14 -12.25 0.70
CA THR A 43 24.56 -12.60 0.62
C THR A 43 25.14 -12.23 -0.74
N GLN A 44 26.04 -11.24 -0.77
CA GLN A 44 26.88 -10.97 -1.94
C GLN A 44 27.93 -12.08 -2.09
N ASN A 45 28.10 -12.63 -3.28
CA ASN A 45 29.17 -13.60 -3.54
C ASN A 45 30.51 -12.89 -3.74
N THR A 46 31.63 -13.63 -3.74
CA THR A 46 33.02 -13.11 -3.88
C THR A 46 33.31 -12.34 -5.19
N THR A 47 32.33 -12.23 -6.09
CA THR A 47 32.35 -11.46 -7.35
C THR A 47 31.57 -10.13 -7.26
N GLY A 48 30.90 -9.81 -6.15
CA GLY A 48 30.13 -8.58 -5.95
C GLY A 48 28.70 -8.58 -6.54
N ALA A 49 28.20 -9.72 -7.02
CA ALA A 49 26.83 -9.83 -7.55
C ALA A 49 25.79 -10.02 -6.43
N VAL A 50 24.67 -9.30 -6.52
CA VAL A 50 23.51 -9.40 -5.61
C VAL A 50 22.71 -10.68 -5.91
N ILE A 51 22.49 -11.53 -4.91
CA ILE A 51 21.78 -12.81 -5.06
C ILE A 51 20.38 -12.72 -4.44
N ARG A 52 19.37 -12.90 -5.28
CA ARG A 52 17.97 -13.07 -4.86
C ARG A 52 17.61 -14.56 -4.85
N PRO A 53 17.30 -15.18 -3.70
CA PRO A 53 16.95 -16.60 -3.63
C PRO A 53 15.82 -16.98 -4.60
N HIS A 54 15.97 -18.08 -5.34
CA HIS A 54 15.02 -18.57 -6.36
C HIS A 54 14.87 -17.71 -7.63
N PHE A 55 15.57 -16.59 -7.74
CA PHE A 55 15.65 -15.78 -8.95
C PHE A 55 16.94 -16.12 -9.74
N PRO A 56 16.92 -15.98 -11.08
CA PRO A 56 18.15 -16.02 -11.85
C PRO A 56 19.05 -14.81 -11.54
N VAL A 57 20.29 -14.81 -12.01
CA VAL A 57 21.19 -13.66 -11.87
C VAL A 57 20.74 -12.55 -12.81
N SER A 58 20.72 -11.31 -12.31
CA SER A 58 20.43 -10.10 -13.09
C SER A 58 21.66 -9.21 -13.23
N GLN A 59 21.79 -8.54 -14.38
CA GLN A 59 22.74 -7.44 -14.60
C GLN A 59 22.16 -6.07 -14.26
N TYR A 60 20.84 -5.98 -14.07
CA TYR A 60 20.11 -4.76 -13.76
C TYR A 60 19.45 -4.96 -12.40
N VAL A 61 20.21 -4.80 -11.32
CA VAL A 61 19.73 -5.02 -9.96
C VAL A 61 20.26 -3.91 -9.07
N ASP A 62 19.43 -3.44 -8.14
CA ASP A 62 19.87 -2.50 -7.13
C ASP A 62 20.74 -3.19 -6.07
N ALA A 63 21.35 -2.39 -5.20
CA ALA A 63 22.26 -2.92 -4.18
C ALA A 63 21.54 -3.79 -3.14
N GLU A 64 20.25 -3.56 -2.90
CA GLU A 64 19.44 -4.25 -1.90
C GLU A 64 18.66 -5.45 -2.51
N GLY A 65 18.72 -5.64 -3.84
CA GLY A 65 18.02 -6.70 -4.55
C GLY A 65 16.51 -6.51 -4.59
N THR A 66 16.02 -5.31 -4.27
CA THR A 66 14.60 -4.96 -4.22
C THR A 66 13.97 -4.87 -5.60
N ILE A 67 14.72 -4.41 -6.61
CA ILE A 67 14.31 -4.28 -8.00
C ILE A 67 15.34 -4.98 -8.90
N ALA A 68 14.85 -5.79 -9.84
CA ALA A 68 15.73 -6.40 -10.83
C ALA A 68 15.07 -6.55 -12.20
N GLY A 69 15.84 -6.29 -13.25
CA GLY A 69 15.47 -6.47 -14.64
C GLY A 69 16.09 -7.72 -15.26
N TYR A 70 15.33 -8.50 -16.02
CA TYR A 70 15.78 -9.72 -16.66
C TYR A 70 15.42 -9.71 -18.14
N LEU A 71 16.38 -10.10 -18.97
CA LEU A 71 16.20 -10.30 -20.39
C LEU A 71 16.12 -11.81 -20.62
N LEU A 72 14.92 -12.36 -20.82
CA LEU A 72 14.74 -13.81 -20.96
C LEU A 72 15.44 -14.36 -22.21
N ASN A 73 15.68 -15.66 -22.26
CA ASN A 73 16.39 -16.32 -23.36
C ASN A 73 15.54 -17.43 -23.99
N GLY A 74 16.01 -18.01 -25.10
CA GLY A 74 15.33 -19.12 -25.77
C GLY A 74 13.99 -18.71 -26.38
N SER A 75 12.94 -19.52 -26.17
CA SER A 75 11.58 -19.28 -26.69
C SER A 75 10.88 -18.04 -26.12
N HIS A 76 11.46 -17.40 -25.11
CA HIS A 76 10.92 -16.21 -24.44
C HIS A 76 11.82 -14.98 -24.66
N SER A 77 12.71 -14.99 -25.67
CA SER A 77 13.68 -13.91 -25.93
C SER A 77 13.08 -12.56 -26.34
N ASP A 78 11.79 -12.49 -26.63
CA ASP A 78 11.03 -11.26 -26.85
C ASP A 78 10.48 -10.65 -25.55
N ILE A 79 10.54 -11.37 -24.42
CA ILE A 79 10.04 -10.93 -23.12
C ILE A 79 11.18 -10.39 -22.26
N ALA A 80 10.94 -9.25 -21.64
CA ALA A 80 11.72 -8.73 -20.53
C ALA A 80 10.90 -8.86 -19.24
N VAL A 81 11.56 -9.08 -18.10
CA VAL A 81 10.90 -9.14 -16.79
C VAL A 81 11.43 -8.05 -15.88
N LEU A 82 10.55 -7.23 -15.33
CA LEU A 82 10.83 -6.32 -14.23
C LEU A 82 10.29 -6.92 -12.94
N SER A 83 11.16 -7.37 -12.03
CA SER A 83 10.74 -7.94 -10.74
C SER A 83 10.99 -6.95 -9.61
N ILE A 84 9.92 -6.54 -8.93
CA ILE A 84 9.90 -5.60 -7.82
C ILE A 84 9.43 -6.35 -6.58
N THR A 85 10.32 -6.52 -5.61
CA THR A 85 10.02 -7.13 -4.30
C THR A 85 9.77 -6.07 -3.22
N SER A 86 10.11 -4.81 -3.50
CA SER A 86 9.86 -3.68 -2.61
C SER A 86 9.94 -2.38 -3.40
N PHE A 87 9.10 -1.40 -3.07
CA PHE A 87 9.18 -0.01 -3.55
C PHE A 87 9.99 0.88 -2.61
N GLU A 88 10.56 0.28 -1.57
CA GLU A 88 11.38 0.94 -0.58
C GLU A 88 12.86 0.74 -0.90
N GLU A 89 13.59 1.85 -0.96
CA GLU A 89 15.05 1.86 -0.92
C GLU A 89 15.49 3.08 -0.09
N ASN A 90 16.63 2.95 0.59
CA ASN A 90 17.24 4.08 1.30
C ASN A 90 17.60 5.24 0.37
N THR A 91 17.88 4.94 -0.91
CA THR A 91 18.17 5.92 -1.96
C THR A 91 17.23 5.70 -3.15
N PRO A 92 15.99 6.22 -3.12
CA PRO A 92 14.97 5.90 -4.13
C PRO A 92 15.32 6.34 -5.56
N GLN A 93 16.28 7.26 -5.73
CA GLN A 93 16.82 7.65 -7.03
C GLN A 93 17.56 6.48 -7.71
N ARG A 94 18.07 5.51 -6.93
CA ARG A 94 18.71 4.29 -7.46
C ARG A 94 17.67 3.36 -8.07
N LEU A 95 16.54 3.12 -7.41
CA LEU A 95 15.40 2.41 -8.00
C LEU A 95 15.00 2.98 -9.37
N GLN A 96 14.80 4.30 -9.46
CA GLN A 96 14.47 4.97 -10.73
C GLN A 96 15.55 4.73 -11.79
N LYS A 97 16.82 4.79 -11.40
CA LYS A 97 17.94 4.56 -12.31
C LYS A 97 17.99 3.12 -12.82
N VAL A 98 17.85 2.12 -11.94
CA VAL A 98 17.85 0.70 -12.34
C VAL A 98 16.72 0.42 -13.33
N LEU A 99 15.52 0.95 -13.06
CA LEU A 99 14.39 0.83 -13.98
C LEU A 99 14.69 1.51 -15.32
N SER A 100 15.22 2.74 -15.31
CA SER A 100 15.58 3.46 -16.54
C SER A 100 16.63 2.70 -17.36
N ASP A 101 17.71 2.25 -16.74
CA ASP A 101 18.79 1.49 -17.39
C ASP A 101 18.26 0.17 -17.99
N PHE A 102 17.37 -0.51 -17.26
CA PHE A 102 16.74 -1.75 -17.73
C PHE A 102 15.81 -1.51 -18.92
N LEU A 103 14.96 -0.47 -18.88
CA LEU A 103 14.09 -0.12 -19.99
C LEU A 103 14.89 0.28 -21.24
N ASP A 104 16.01 1.01 -21.06
CA ASP A 104 16.96 1.31 -22.13
C ASP A 104 17.55 0.03 -22.74
N ALA A 105 17.93 -0.94 -21.92
CA ALA A 105 18.43 -2.23 -22.38
C ALA A 105 17.36 -3.02 -23.14
N CYS A 106 16.10 -2.99 -22.69
CA CYS A 106 14.97 -3.58 -23.40
C CYS A 106 14.82 -3.01 -24.81
N ARG A 107 14.88 -1.68 -24.95
CA ARG A 107 14.84 -1.00 -26.26
C ARG A 107 16.02 -1.41 -27.14
N LYS A 108 17.25 -1.37 -26.60
CA LYS A 108 18.48 -1.73 -27.34
C LYS A 108 18.50 -3.18 -27.81
N THR A 109 17.93 -4.08 -27.01
CA THR A 109 17.87 -5.53 -27.32
C THR A 109 16.60 -5.93 -28.07
N GLY A 110 15.72 -4.97 -28.39
CA GLY A 110 14.53 -5.20 -29.22
C GLY A 110 13.43 -6.03 -28.56
N ARG A 111 13.37 -6.03 -27.22
CA ARG A 111 12.32 -6.72 -26.45
C ARG A 111 10.95 -6.19 -26.85
N LYS A 112 9.98 -7.08 -26.95
CA LYS A 112 8.62 -6.78 -27.44
C LYS A 112 7.61 -6.69 -26.34
N ARG A 113 7.80 -7.44 -25.26
CA ARG A 113 6.87 -7.51 -24.15
C ARG A 113 7.57 -7.32 -22.81
N LEU A 114 6.87 -6.74 -21.86
CA LEU A 114 7.33 -6.57 -20.49
C LEU A 114 6.40 -7.29 -19.53
N LEU A 115 6.95 -8.23 -18.77
CA LEU A 115 6.27 -8.81 -17.62
C LEU A 115 6.76 -8.10 -16.36
N ILE A 116 5.83 -7.52 -15.61
CA ILE A 116 6.09 -6.87 -14.33
C ILE A 116 5.69 -7.85 -13.23
N ASP A 117 6.63 -8.24 -12.40
CA ASP A 117 6.47 -9.20 -11.32
C ASP A 117 6.53 -8.51 -9.96
N VAL A 118 5.41 -8.52 -9.24
CA VAL A 118 5.30 -7.98 -7.88
C VAL A 118 4.99 -9.06 -6.84
N ASN A 119 5.24 -10.34 -7.15
CA ASN A 119 4.87 -11.49 -6.32
C ASN A 119 5.48 -11.51 -4.91
N SER A 120 6.50 -10.71 -4.64
CA SER A 120 7.23 -10.74 -3.37
C SER A 120 7.14 -9.43 -2.59
N ASP A 121 6.31 -8.48 -3.04
CA ASP A 121 6.13 -7.23 -2.31
C ASP A 121 5.00 -7.34 -1.28
N SER A 122 5.37 -7.70 -0.05
CA SER A 122 4.46 -7.71 1.09
C SER A 122 4.06 -6.31 1.60
N GLY A 123 4.50 -5.24 0.92
CA GLY A 123 4.50 -3.89 1.45
C GLY A 123 5.81 -3.61 2.18
N GLY A 124 6.49 -2.53 1.78
CA GLY A 124 7.73 -2.06 2.40
C GLY A 124 7.54 -1.59 3.84
N LYS A 125 8.66 -1.33 4.52
CA LYS A 125 8.70 -0.76 5.87
C LYS A 125 8.25 0.69 5.82
N CYS A 126 7.81 1.18 6.96
CA CYS A 126 7.22 2.52 7.12
C CYS A 126 8.25 3.65 7.17
N ILE A 127 9.36 3.59 6.41
CA ILE A 127 10.41 4.62 6.47
C ILE A 127 9.91 5.96 5.92
N SER A 128 8.98 5.97 4.95
CA SER A 128 8.16 7.14 4.60
C SER A 128 7.07 6.74 3.60
N ALA A 129 5.79 6.79 4.01
CA ALA A 129 4.68 6.50 3.11
C ALA A 129 4.66 7.46 1.90
N ILE A 130 5.11 8.70 2.08
CA ILE A 130 5.21 9.69 1.00
C ILE A 130 6.19 9.22 -0.08
N ARG A 131 7.39 8.78 0.33
CA ARG A 131 8.44 8.27 -0.57
C ARG A 131 7.94 7.10 -1.41
N LEU A 132 7.28 6.13 -0.76
CA LEU A 132 6.77 4.93 -1.43
C LEU A 132 5.79 5.29 -2.57
N LEU A 133 4.87 6.22 -2.32
CA LEU A 133 3.88 6.66 -3.31
C LEU A 133 4.56 7.39 -4.49
N GLN A 134 5.58 8.20 -4.21
CA GLN A 134 6.37 8.87 -5.25
C GLN A 134 7.17 7.87 -6.09
N THR A 135 7.77 6.84 -5.47
CA THR A 135 8.43 5.75 -6.21
C THR A 135 7.45 5.10 -7.18
N GLY A 136 6.25 4.74 -6.70
CA GLY A 136 5.19 4.16 -7.54
C GLY A 136 4.78 5.09 -8.69
N SER A 137 4.58 6.40 -8.44
CA SER A 137 4.27 7.37 -9.49
C SER A 137 5.41 7.54 -10.51
N SER A 138 6.66 7.56 -10.06
CA SER A 138 7.83 7.61 -10.96
C SER A 138 7.93 6.39 -11.86
N PHE A 139 7.69 5.19 -11.32
CA PHE A 139 7.71 3.96 -12.12
C PHE A 139 6.63 3.99 -13.18
N SER A 140 5.42 4.44 -12.83
CA SER A 140 4.35 4.64 -13.80
C SER A 140 4.72 5.62 -14.89
N LEU A 141 5.39 6.74 -14.56
CA LEU A 141 5.82 7.74 -15.54
C LEU A 141 6.99 7.27 -16.42
N LEU A 142 7.86 6.38 -15.92
CA LEU A 142 8.89 5.73 -16.73
C LEU A 142 8.29 4.74 -17.76
N LEU A 143 7.13 4.17 -17.47
CA LEU A 143 6.38 3.28 -18.37
C LEU A 143 5.40 4.04 -19.29
N PHE A 144 4.76 5.08 -18.77
CA PHE A 144 3.71 5.84 -19.45
C PHE A 144 3.94 7.35 -19.30
N PRO A 145 5.00 7.91 -19.93
CA PRO A 145 5.41 9.30 -19.73
C PRO A 145 4.38 10.34 -20.16
N SER A 146 3.42 9.98 -21.01
CA SER A 146 2.34 10.87 -21.46
C SER A 146 1.08 10.79 -20.59
N VAL A 147 1.10 10.02 -19.50
CA VAL A 147 -0.06 9.79 -18.63
C VAL A 147 0.25 10.30 -17.23
N GLU A 148 -0.36 11.42 -16.84
CA GLU A 148 -0.20 11.97 -15.50
C GLU A 148 -0.84 11.05 -14.45
N PRO A 149 -0.11 10.58 -13.42
CA PRO A 149 -0.66 9.72 -12.39
C PRO A 149 -1.80 10.38 -11.63
N TYR A 150 -2.97 9.74 -11.62
CA TYR A 150 -4.14 10.22 -10.91
C TYR A 150 -4.14 9.69 -9.48
N ASN A 151 -3.72 10.53 -8.52
CA ASN A 151 -3.69 10.19 -7.10
C ASN A 151 -4.70 11.04 -6.32
N ALA A 152 -5.97 10.66 -6.35
CA ALA A 152 -7.00 11.35 -5.57
C ALA A 152 -7.16 10.74 -4.19
N ASN A 153 -7.04 11.60 -3.20
CA ASN A 153 -7.04 11.27 -1.79
C ASN A 153 -8.23 11.92 -1.10
N ILE A 154 -8.78 11.24 -0.11
CA ILE A 154 -9.67 11.83 0.89
C ILE A 154 -9.28 11.36 2.28
N ALA A 155 -9.40 12.27 3.25
CA ALA A 155 -9.21 11.98 4.66
C ALA A 155 -10.53 12.15 5.39
N ARG A 156 -10.73 11.38 6.46
CA ARG A 156 -11.88 11.59 7.36
C ARG A 156 -11.71 12.92 8.07
N ALA A 157 -12.67 13.82 7.90
CA ALA A 157 -12.64 15.12 8.55
C ALA A 157 -13.03 14.95 10.02
N SER A 158 -12.24 15.54 10.90
CA SER A 158 -12.51 15.56 12.34
C SER A 158 -11.87 16.80 12.96
N PRO A 159 -12.40 17.30 14.09
CA PRO A 159 -11.78 18.44 14.78
C PRO A 159 -10.30 18.20 15.11
N GLU A 160 -9.92 16.96 15.42
CA GLU A 160 -8.53 16.58 15.66
C GLU A 160 -7.67 16.60 14.41
N PHE A 161 -8.19 16.10 13.29
CA PHE A 161 -7.48 16.14 12.00
C PHE A 161 -7.26 17.58 11.55
N ASP A 162 -8.30 18.41 11.62
CA ASP A 162 -8.23 19.83 11.27
C ASP A 162 -7.23 20.55 12.15
N LEU A 163 -7.23 20.26 13.46
CA LEU A 163 -6.31 20.86 14.41
C LEU A 163 -4.86 20.45 14.14
N LEU A 164 -4.59 19.19 13.83
CA LEU A 164 -3.24 18.75 13.44
C LEU A 164 -2.81 19.44 12.14
N LEU A 165 -3.66 19.44 11.10
CA LEU A 165 -3.36 20.03 9.81
C LEU A 165 -3.06 21.53 9.92
N SER A 166 -3.93 22.31 10.57
CA SER A 166 -3.72 23.76 10.70
C SER A 166 -2.44 24.10 11.47
N ASN A 167 -2.17 23.35 12.53
CA ASN A 167 -1.11 23.68 13.48
C ASN A 167 0.26 23.23 12.98
N VAL A 168 0.36 22.02 12.45
CA VAL A 168 1.60 21.54 11.85
C VAL A 168 1.96 22.40 10.63
N SER A 169 0.97 22.78 9.80
CA SER A 169 1.18 23.73 8.69
C SER A 169 1.75 25.06 9.18
N ALA A 170 1.16 25.66 10.23
CA ALA A 170 1.64 26.94 10.78
C ALA A 170 3.04 26.81 11.40
N ALA A 171 3.33 25.73 12.12
CA ALA A 171 4.64 25.47 12.68
C ALA A 171 5.72 25.34 11.59
N ASN A 172 5.42 24.60 10.51
CA ASN A 172 6.32 24.44 9.38
C ASN A 172 6.53 25.76 8.62
N GLU A 173 5.49 26.57 8.44
CA GLU A 173 5.62 27.90 7.85
C GLU A 173 6.59 28.78 8.66
N MET A 174 6.43 28.84 9.98
CA MET A 174 7.35 29.60 10.85
C MET A 174 8.79 29.10 10.76
N ARG A 175 9.00 27.78 10.79
CA ARG A 175 10.34 27.18 10.69
C ARG A 175 11.00 27.50 9.34
N ARG A 176 10.24 27.42 8.23
CA ARG A 176 10.71 27.84 6.89
C ARG A 176 11.11 29.32 6.88
N GLN A 177 10.30 30.20 7.48
CA GLN A 177 10.61 31.63 7.57
C GLN A 177 11.85 31.92 8.43
N GLN A 178 12.15 31.08 9.42
CA GLN A 178 13.35 31.18 10.27
C GLN A 178 14.60 30.60 9.62
N GLY A 179 14.52 30.11 8.37
CA GLY A 179 15.65 29.53 7.66
C GLY A 179 16.01 28.12 8.12
N THR A 180 15.12 27.43 8.85
CA THR A 180 15.26 25.98 9.11
C THR A 180 15.35 25.30 7.75
N SER A 181 16.42 24.52 7.53
CA SER A 181 16.57 23.84 6.25
C SER A 181 15.47 22.79 6.10
N LEU A 182 15.12 22.47 4.86
CA LEU A 182 14.10 21.47 4.60
C LEU A 182 14.59 20.05 4.99
N GLU A 183 15.90 19.82 4.96
CA GLU A 183 16.54 18.62 5.51
C GLU A 183 16.42 18.54 7.05
N GLU A 184 16.49 19.68 7.74
CA GLU A 184 16.28 19.77 9.18
C GLU A 184 14.81 19.55 9.56
N LEU A 185 13.86 19.95 8.72
CA LEU A 185 12.44 19.63 8.88
C LEU A 185 12.14 18.14 8.68
N ASP A 186 12.81 17.49 7.72
CA ASP A 186 12.69 16.06 7.45
C ASP A 186 13.30 15.22 8.57
N THR A 187 14.55 15.52 8.95
CA THR A 187 15.29 14.81 10.03
C THR A 187 14.72 15.03 11.44
N SER A 188 13.84 16.03 11.62
CA SER A 188 13.12 16.26 12.89
C SER A 188 11.71 15.65 12.94
N GLY A 189 11.41 14.70 12.07
CA GLY A 189 10.14 13.93 12.08
C GLY A 189 9.19 14.27 10.93
N GLY A 190 9.70 14.74 9.78
CA GLY A 190 8.96 14.85 8.51
C GLY A 190 7.51 15.34 8.67
N TYR A 191 7.33 16.57 9.17
CA TYR A 191 6.06 17.25 9.48
C TYR A 191 5.09 17.46 8.29
N LEU A 192 5.26 16.73 7.19
CA LEU A 192 4.75 17.10 5.88
C LEU A 192 3.38 16.49 5.59
N ILE A 193 2.98 15.44 6.31
CA ILE A 193 1.66 14.82 6.15
C ILE A 193 0.55 15.75 6.60
N PHE A 194 0.80 16.54 7.63
CA PHE A 194 -0.09 17.60 8.12
C PHE A 194 0.39 19.00 7.71
N ASP A 195 1.13 19.11 6.60
CA ASP A 195 1.44 20.40 5.97
C ASP A 195 0.55 20.61 4.75
N ILE A 196 -0.42 21.51 4.88
CA ILE A 196 -1.39 21.83 3.84
C ILE A 196 -0.74 22.32 2.55
N ALA A 197 0.46 22.93 2.64
CA ALA A 197 1.20 23.43 1.49
C ALA A 197 1.67 22.30 0.54
N THR A 198 1.71 21.04 1.01
CA THR A 198 2.16 19.89 0.20
C THR A 198 1.05 19.27 -0.65
N TYR A 199 -0.18 19.79 -0.54
CA TYR A 199 -1.35 19.27 -1.22
C TYR A 199 -1.97 20.29 -2.16
N THR A 200 -2.62 19.78 -3.20
CA THR A 200 -3.49 20.56 -4.06
C THR A 200 -4.88 19.97 -4.06
N SER A 201 -5.89 20.84 -4.14
CA SER A 201 -7.27 20.41 -4.35
C SER A 201 -7.46 19.92 -5.78
N LEU A 202 -8.16 18.80 -5.94
CA LEU A 202 -8.51 18.27 -7.27
C LEU A 202 -9.84 18.80 -7.79
N ASN A 203 -10.69 19.35 -6.92
CA ASN A 203 -11.98 19.93 -7.32
C ASN A 203 -11.93 21.47 -7.43
N GLY A 204 -10.74 22.07 -7.38
CA GLY A 204 -10.54 23.52 -7.46
C GLY A 204 -10.96 24.28 -6.20
N SER A 205 -11.40 23.59 -5.14
CA SER A 205 -11.68 24.21 -3.84
C SER A 205 -10.41 24.85 -3.27
N GLN A 206 -10.52 26.09 -2.78
CA GLN A 206 -9.45 26.76 -2.03
C GLN A 206 -9.31 26.20 -0.61
N VAL A 207 -10.29 25.42 -0.13
CA VAL A 207 -10.24 24.77 1.18
C VAL A 207 -10.00 23.28 0.97
N LEU A 208 -8.79 22.83 1.29
CA LEU A 208 -8.40 21.42 1.22
C LEU A 208 -9.28 20.56 2.15
N LEU A 209 -9.54 21.11 3.33
CA LEU A 209 -10.49 20.57 4.28
C LEU A 209 -11.90 20.90 3.80
N GLY A 210 -12.68 19.87 3.49
CA GLY A 210 -14.11 20.01 3.32
C GLY A 210 -14.77 20.45 4.63
N PRO A 211 -16.09 20.53 4.64
CA PRO A 211 -16.75 19.26 4.88
C PRO A 211 -17.48 18.75 3.64
N VAL A 212 -17.13 17.54 3.20
CA VAL A 212 -17.89 16.78 2.20
C VAL A 212 -18.53 15.59 2.91
N ALA A 213 -19.86 15.60 3.01
CA ALA A 213 -20.59 14.50 3.62
C ALA A 213 -20.81 13.39 2.59
N TYR A 214 -20.35 12.18 2.89
CA TYR A 214 -20.63 11.00 2.08
C TYR A 214 -20.61 9.73 2.96
N HIS A 215 -21.37 8.70 2.57
CA HIS A 215 -21.49 7.42 3.32
C HIS A 215 -21.79 7.58 4.82
N GLY A 216 -22.52 8.63 5.22
CA GLY A 216 -22.92 8.89 6.61
C GLY A 216 -21.82 9.48 7.51
N ASP A 217 -20.68 9.90 6.95
CA ASP A 217 -19.59 10.58 7.68
C ASP A 217 -19.15 11.84 6.90
N VAL A 218 -18.18 12.57 7.47
CA VAL A 218 -17.64 13.81 6.90
C VAL A 218 -16.18 13.64 6.54
N TYR A 219 -15.82 14.12 5.36
CA TYR A 219 -14.48 13.98 4.80
C TYR A 219 -13.99 15.29 4.18
N THR A 220 -12.71 15.29 3.83
CA THR A 220 -12.08 16.39 3.09
C THR A 220 -12.61 16.49 1.66
N ASN A 221 -12.31 17.59 0.98
CA ASN A 221 -12.36 17.60 -0.48
C ASN A 221 -11.35 16.59 -1.04
N LEU A 222 -11.51 16.22 -2.31
CA LEU A 222 -10.50 15.44 -3.03
C LEU A 222 -9.21 16.26 -3.13
N PHE A 223 -8.10 15.65 -2.73
CA PHE A 223 -6.78 16.25 -2.84
C PHE A 223 -5.76 15.31 -3.45
N SER A 224 -4.69 15.87 -3.99
CA SER A 224 -3.52 15.14 -4.44
C SER A 224 -2.26 15.85 -3.96
N ARG A 225 -1.11 15.21 -4.15
CA ARG A 225 0.18 15.87 -3.93
C ARG A 225 0.59 16.66 -5.15
N HIS A 226 1.23 17.80 -4.90
CA HIS A 226 1.77 18.65 -5.95
C HIS A 226 3.21 18.24 -6.27
N TYR A 227 3.42 17.33 -7.22
CA TYR A 227 4.77 16.79 -7.51
C TYR A 227 5.78 17.84 -8.02
N SER A 228 5.32 18.97 -8.55
CA SER A 228 6.18 20.11 -8.91
C SER A 228 6.63 20.93 -7.70
N ASP A 229 6.03 20.72 -6.52
CA ASP A 229 6.44 21.40 -5.29
C ASP A 229 7.72 20.75 -4.73
N THR A 230 8.73 21.58 -4.50
CA THR A 230 9.97 21.17 -3.84
C THR A 230 9.72 20.59 -2.43
N ASN A 231 8.74 21.11 -1.69
CA ASN A 231 8.37 20.58 -0.37
C ASN A 231 7.87 19.13 -0.46
N VAL A 232 7.16 18.78 -1.54
CA VAL A 232 6.70 17.40 -1.79
C VAL A 232 7.88 16.49 -2.13
N THR A 233 8.81 16.95 -2.98
CA THR A 233 10.06 16.21 -3.28
C THR A 233 10.85 15.91 -2.00
N LEU A 234 10.96 16.89 -1.12
CA LEU A 234 11.65 16.77 0.16
C LEU A 234 10.95 15.78 1.09
N ALA A 235 9.61 15.85 1.17
CA ALA A 235 8.79 14.93 1.97
C ALA A 235 8.94 13.45 1.61
N GLY A 236 9.32 13.16 0.36
CA GLY A 236 9.62 11.81 -0.08
C GLY A 236 11.11 11.45 -0.04
N GLY A 237 11.94 12.22 0.66
CA GLY A 237 13.37 11.94 0.78
C GLY A 237 14.19 12.35 -0.44
N ASN A 238 13.95 13.57 -0.92
CA ASN A 238 14.61 14.13 -2.11
C ASN A 238 14.33 13.35 -3.40
N LEU A 239 13.29 12.53 -3.43
CA LEU A 239 12.89 11.82 -4.65
C LEU A 239 12.14 12.79 -5.56
N VAL A 240 12.80 13.20 -6.64
CA VAL A 240 12.12 13.93 -7.71
C VAL A 240 11.34 12.92 -8.54
N VAL A 241 10.03 13.12 -8.65
CA VAL A 241 9.17 12.24 -9.45
C VAL A 241 9.58 12.37 -10.93
N SER A 242 9.73 11.25 -11.63
CA SER A 242 10.11 11.25 -13.06
C SER A 242 9.11 12.08 -13.86
N GLY A 243 9.56 12.96 -14.74
CA GLY A 243 8.69 13.89 -15.48
C GLY A 243 8.50 15.25 -14.79
N TYR A 244 8.97 15.42 -13.55
CA TYR A 244 8.89 16.67 -12.81
C TYR A 244 10.28 17.23 -12.49
N GLY A 245 10.33 18.53 -12.16
CA GLY A 245 11.57 19.19 -11.71
C GLY A 245 12.77 18.99 -12.64
N ASN A 246 13.91 18.61 -12.06
CA ASN A 246 15.14 18.30 -12.80
C ASN A 246 15.12 16.91 -13.49
N MET A 247 14.08 16.10 -13.28
CA MET A 247 13.82 14.82 -13.94
C MET A 247 12.74 14.95 -15.02
N SER A 248 12.50 16.16 -15.52
CA SER A 248 11.44 16.47 -16.50
C SER A 248 11.63 15.78 -17.87
N SER A 249 12.86 15.42 -18.23
CA SER A 249 13.12 14.64 -19.45
C SER A 249 13.00 13.15 -19.16
N VAL A 250 11.87 12.56 -19.56
CA VAL A 250 11.65 11.11 -19.48
C VAL A 250 11.75 10.51 -20.88
N ALA A 251 12.38 9.33 -20.98
CA ALA A 251 12.45 8.61 -22.24
C ALA A 251 11.05 8.24 -22.77
N PRO A 252 10.86 8.09 -24.09
CA PRO A 252 9.57 7.66 -24.64
C PRO A 252 9.10 6.33 -24.05
N GLN A 253 7.78 6.14 -24.08
CA GLN A 253 7.09 4.93 -23.62
C GLN A 253 7.83 3.67 -24.15
N PRO A 254 8.34 2.79 -23.26
CA PRO A 254 9.21 1.68 -23.66
C PRO A 254 8.47 0.51 -24.32
N PHE A 255 7.20 0.29 -23.95
CA PHE A 255 6.34 -0.77 -24.47
C PHE A 255 4.92 -0.23 -24.63
N LYS A 256 4.15 -0.76 -25.59
CA LYS A 256 2.71 -0.46 -25.63
C LYS A 256 2.03 -1.07 -24.41
N SER A 257 0.90 -0.49 -24.00
CA SER A 257 0.07 -1.01 -22.91
C SER A 257 -0.28 -2.49 -23.06
N GLU A 258 -0.72 -2.89 -24.26
CA GLU A 258 -1.07 -4.27 -24.64
C GLU A 258 0.12 -5.26 -24.62
N ASP A 259 1.35 -4.73 -24.56
CA ASP A 259 2.60 -5.49 -24.49
C ASP A 259 3.20 -5.47 -23.07
N ILE A 260 2.40 -5.13 -22.05
CA ILE A 260 2.78 -5.20 -20.63
C ILE A 260 1.79 -6.09 -19.88
N LEU A 261 2.30 -6.97 -19.01
CA LEU A 261 1.50 -7.79 -18.09
C LEU A 261 2.02 -7.62 -16.66
N LEU A 262 1.14 -7.33 -15.71
CA LEU A 262 1.45 -7.40 -14.28
C LEU A 262 1.11 -8.78 -13.72
N ILE A 263 2.03 -9.41 -12.99
CA ILE A 263 1.78 -10.66 -12.27
C ILE A 263 1.92 -10.48 -10.76
N SER A 264 1.03 -11.12 -10.00
CA SER A 264 1.02 -11.04 -8.54
C SER A 264 0.41 -12.29 -7.90
N ILE A 265 0.88 -12.68 -6.72
CA ILE A 265 0.24 -13.70 -5.87
C ILE A 265 -0.83 -13.10 -4.93
N GLY A 266 -1.21 -11.84 -5.15
CA GLY A 266 -2.09 -11.07 -4.27
C GLY A 266 -1.36 -10.38 -3.11
N GLN A 267 -0.08 -10.66 -2.90
CA GLN A 267 0.77 -9.90 -1.98
C GLN A 267 1.26 -8.64 -2.71
N CYS A 268 0.45 -7.59 -2.62
CA CYS A 268 0.74 -6.28 -3.19
C CYS A 268 -0.04 -5.27 -2.36
N ASP A 269 0.67 -4.38 -1.69
CA ASP A 269 0.13 -3.43 -0.72
C ASP A 269 0.74 -2.03 -0.94
N TYR A 270 0.11 -0.98 -0.43
CA TYR A 270 0.61 0.39 -0.42
C TYR A 270 1.06 0.89 -1.80
N ALA A 271 2.37 1.13 -1.98
CA ALA A 271 2.91 1.62 -3.23
C ALA A 271 2.76 0.60 -4.37
N CYS A 272 2.86 -0.70 -4.10
CA CYS A 272 2.54 -1.70 -5.10
C CYS A 272 1.07 -1.62 -5.50
N ALA A 273 0.16 -1.51 -4.53
CA ALA A 273 -1.27 -1.41 -4.80
C ALA A 273 -1.59 -0.18 -5.66
N LEU A 274 -0.96 0.97 -5.37
CA LEU A 274 -1.10 2.18 -6.15
C LEU A 274 -0.46 2.06 -7.55
N PHE A 275 0.73 1.47 -7.65
CA PHE A 275 1.39 1.20 -8.92
C PHE A 275 0.55 0.26 -9.80
N ALA A 276 0.05 -0.84 -9.24
CA ALA A 276 -0.87 -1.76 -9.92
C ALA A 276 -2.16 -1.07 -10.38
N HIS A 277 -2.70 -0.15 -9.56
CA HIS A 277 -3.85 0.67 -9.93
C HIS A 277 -3.53 1.60 -11.11
N TYR A 278 -2.38 2.28 -11.10
CA TYR A 278 -1.92 3.09 -12.23
C TYR A 278 -1.77 2.26 -13.49
N LEU A 279 -1.12 1.10 -13.40
CA LEU A 279 -0.93 0.19 -14.53
C LEU A 279 -2.29 -0.21 -15.14
N LYS A 280 -3.26 -0.62 -14.33
CA LYS A 280 -4.56 -1.08 -14.82
C LYS A 280 -5.45 0.05 -15.36
N TYR A 281 -5.69 1.09 -14.56
CA TYR A 281 -6.67 2.13 -14.88
C TYR A 281 -6.13 3.22 -15.78
N GLN A 282 -4.83 3.51 -15.72
CA GLN A 282 -4.23 4.57 -16.53
C GLN A 282 -3.41 3.98 -17.68
N GLY A 283 -2.58 2.98 -17.36
CA GLY A 283 -1.69 2.29 -18.30
C GLY A 283 -2.35 1.20 -19.13
N LYS A 284 -3.59 0.79 -18.84
CA LYS A 284 -4.33 -0.28 -19.56
C LYS A 284 -3.61 -1.63 -19.58
N VAL A 285 -2.90 -1.92 -18.49
CA VAL A 285 -2.09 -3.13 -18.35
C VAL A 285 -2.92 -4.25 -17.74
N GLU A 286 -2.92 -5.40 -18.41
CA GLU A 286 -3.56 -6.62 -17.95
C GLU A 286 -2.82 -7.18 -16.72
N GLN A 287 -3.57 -7.88 -15.86
CA GLN A 287 -3.09 -8.45 -14.63
C GLN A 287 -3.36 -9.96 -14.56
N LEU A 288 -2.37 -10.74 -14.16
CA LEU A 288 -2.50 -12.17 -13.93
C LEU A 288 -2.21 -12.50 -12.47
N ALA A 289 -3.22 -13.01 -11.77
CA ALA A 289 -3.11 -13.48 -10.40
C ALA A 289 -2.62 -14.94 -10.34
N ILE A 290 -1.74 -15.24 -9.39
CA ILE A 290 -1.12 -16.56 -9.25
C ILE A 290 -1.44 -17.13 -7.86
N GLY A 291 -1.98 -18.36 -7.81
CA GLY A 291 -2.28 -19.06 -6.58
C GLY A 291 -3.69 -18.78 -6.04
N GLY A 292 -3.80 -18.43 -4.75
CA GLY A 292 -5.07 -18.26 -4.04
C GLY A 292 -5.67 -19.56 -3.49
N ARG A 293 -6.91 -19.48 -2.99
CA ARG A 293 -7.65 -20.63 -2.43
C ARG A 293 -7.92 -21.70 -3.50
N PRO A 294 -7.95 -23.01 -3.17
CA PRO A 294 -8.19 -24.07 -4.17
C PRO A 294 -9.67 -24.10 -4.62
N GLN A 295 -10.08 -23.08 -5.37
CA GLN A 295 -11.42 -22.88 -5.91
C GLN A 295 -11.31 -22.27 -7.32
N GLU A 296 -12.25 -22.62 -8.18
CA GLU A 296 -12.36 -22.11 -9.56
C GLU A 296 -13.12 -20.78 -9.57
N GLU A 297 -12.45 -19.73 -9.12
CA GLU A 297 -13.03 -18.40 -8.97
C GLU A 297 -12.00 -17.32 -9.33
N PRO A 298 -12.44 -16.09 -9.64
CA PRO A 298 -11.58 -14.92 -9.77
C PRO A 298 -10.68 -14.67 -8.55
N MET A 299 -9.62 -13.91 -8.78
CA MET A 299 -8.72 -13.43 -7.73
C MET A 299 -8.21 -12.04 -8.09
N SER A 300 -8.06 -11.18 -7.08
CA SER A 300 -7.39 -9.89 -7.24
C SER A 300 -5.88 -10.05 -7.34
N ALA A 301 -5.24 -9.32 -8.26
CA ALA A 301 -3.78 -9.17 -8.26
C ALA A 301 -3.28 -8.36 -7.05
N VAL A 302 -4.14 -7.53 -6.46
CA VAL A 302 -3.86 -6.72 -5.26
C VAL A 302 -4.73 -7.20 -4.11
N GLY A 303 -4.12 -7.83 -3.11
CA GLY A 303 -4.81 -8.30 -1.90
C GLY A 303 -4.53 -7.47 -0.64
N GLY A 304 -3.55 -6.55 -0.70
CA GLY A 304 -3.20 -5.64 0.40
C GLY A 304 -4.10 -4.40 0.48
N THR A 305 -3.79 -3.47 1.39
CA THR A 305 -4.52 -2.22 1.52
C THR A 305 -4.25 -1.27 0.35
N ARG A 306 -5.30 -0.94 -0.38
CA ARG A 306 -5.28 0.07 -1.46
C ARG A 306 -5.43 1.51 -0.94
N GLY A 307 -4.98 1.74 0.28
CA GLY A 307 -4.94 3.06 0.91
C GLY A 307 -3.92 3.96 0.25
N SER A 308 -4.04 5.27 0.47
CA SER A 308 -3.13 6.24 -0.10
C SER A 308 -2.13 6.78 0.91
N LEU A 309 -2.36 6.57 2.21
CA LEU A 309 -1.40 6.88 3.25
C LEU A 309 -1.66 6.04 4.49
N VAL A 310 -0.61 5.42 5.04
CA VAL A 310 -0.59 4.91 6.40
C VAL A 310 0.26 5.79 7.27
N GLU A 311 -0.25 6.05 8.47
CA GLU A 311 0.43 6.79 9.51
C GLU A 311 0.72 5.89 10.71
N PRO A 312 2.00 5.66 11.03
CA PRO A 312 2.37 5.06 12.31
C PRO A 312 1.96 5.94 13.49
N LEU A 313 1.59 5.31 14.61
CA LEU A 313 1.18 6.01 15.82
C LEU A 313 2.29 6.89 16.40
N TRP A 314 3.56 6.51 16.25
CA TRP A 314 4.68 7.29 16.77
C TRP A 314 4.78 8.66 16.10
N ASN A 315 4.64 8.73 14.77
CA ASN A 315 4.56 10.00 14.05
C ASN A 315 3.40 10.87 14.53
N LEU A 316 2.21 10.28 14.74
CA LEU A 316 1.07 11.02 15.31
C LEU A 316 1.38 11.61 16.69
N MET A 317 2.12 10.88 17.53
CA MET A 317 2.57 11.37 18.82
C MET A 317 3.58 12.52 18.66
N GLU A 318 4.53 12.41 17.73
CA GLU A 318 5.50 13.47 17.43
C GLU A 318 4.82 14.74 16.92
N TYR A 319 3.79 14.63 16.07
CA TYR A 319 3.01 15.80 15.62
C TYR A 319 2.32 16.52 16.78
N VAL A 320 1.77 15.76 17.73
CA VAL A 320 1.15 16.33 18.93
C VAL A 320 2.20 16.99 19.83
N GLU A 321 3.35 16.34 20.05
CA GLU A 321 4.45 16.88 20.85
C GLU A 321 5.03 18.18 20.25
N ALA A 322 5.23 18.19 18.93
CA ALA A 322 5.70 19.38 18.22
C ALA A 322 4.71 20.53 18.34
N GLY A 323 3.41 20.27 18.19
CA GLY A 323 2.37 21.28 18.45
C GLY A 323 2.48 21.85 19.87
N GLN A 324 2.71 21.01 20.88
CA GLN A 324 2.86 21.45 22.27
C GLN A 324 4.12 22.28 22.52
N THR A 325 5.17 22.04 21.74
CA THR A 325 6.48 22.68 21.87
C THR A 325 6.55 24.00 21.09
N LEU A 326 5.99 24.04 19.88
CA LEU A 326 6.18 25.13 18.92
C LEU A 326 5.06 26.17 18.94
N LEU A 327 3.86 25.81 19.40
CA LEU A 327 2.68 26.67 19.28
C LEU A 327 2.16 27.13 20.64
N PRO A 328 1.98 28.45 20.85
CA PRO A 328 1.35 28.97 22.05
C PRO A 328 -0.05 28.37 22.24
N ASN A 329 -0.39 28.03 23.48
CA ASN A 329 -1.70 27.52 23.89
C ASN A 329 -2.13 26.15 23.34
N PHE A 330 -1.34 25.48 22.47
CA PHE A 330 -1.74 24.18 21.90
C PHE A 330 -2.04 23.13 22.97
N LYS A 331 -1.25 23.09 24.04
CA LYS A 331 -1.45 22.19 25.17
C LYS A 331 -2.82 22.38 25.85
N GLU A 332 -3.30 23.61 25.97
CA GLU A 332 -4.65 23.88 26.50
C GLU A 332 -5.73 23.58 25.45
N LEU A 333 -5.44 23.78 24.17
CA LEU A 333 -6.37 23.52 23.07
C LEU A 333 -6.70 22.03 22.91
N ILE A 334 -5.71 21.14 23.05
CA ILE A 334 -5.91 19.68 22.98
C ILE A 334 -6.43 19.08 24.29
N LYS A 335 -6.61 19.89 25.33
CA LYS A 335 -7.03 19.39 26.65
C LYS A 335 -8.46 18.88 26.58
N GLY A 336 -8.63 17.60 26.90
CA GLY A 336 -9.94 16.94 26.84
C GLY A 336 -10.32 16.43 25.44
N THR A 337 -9.44 16.55 24.45
CA THR A 337 -9.64 15.93 23.12
C THR A 337 -8.94 14.57 23.03
N TRP A 338 -9.13 13.86 21.91
CA TRP A 338 -8.40 12.63 21.64
C TRP A 338 -6.89 12.87 21.48
N LEU A 339 -6.48 14.04 20.97
CA LEU A 339 -5.05 14.41 20.88
C LEU A 339 -4.44 14.61 22.26
N GLY A 340 -5.14 15.23 23.22
CA GLY A 340 -4.67 15.31 24.61
C GLY A 340 -4.57 13.93 25.27
N SER A 341 -5.48 13.02 24.93
CA SER A 341 -5.42 11.62 25.38
C SER A 341 -4.25 10.87 24.75
N LEU A 342 -3.93 11.12 23.49
CA LEU A 342 -2.78 10.58 22.78
C LEU A 342 -1.47 11.11 23.37
N ALA A 343 -1.36 12.43 23.63
CA ALA A 343 -0.20 13.01 24.31
C ALA A 343 0.09 12.36 25.67
N LYS A 344 -0.97 12.05 26.42
CA LYS A 344 -0.85 11.46 27.76
C LYS A 344 -0.57 9.96 27.73
N ASN A 345 -1.21 9.22 26.83
CA ASN A 345 -1.27 7.76 26.87
C ASN A 345 -0.65 7.07 25.65
N GLY A 346 -0.08 7.81 24.70
CA GLY A 346 0.40 7.31 23.41
C GLY A 346 1.42 6.20 23.56
N CYS A 347 2.44 6.38 24.41
CA CYS A 347 3.43 5.32 24.69
C CYS A 347 2.76 4.04 25.23
N ALA A 348 1.74 4.17 26.06
CA ALA A 348 1.05 3.01 26.63
C ALA A 348 0.14 2.31 25.60
N LEU A 349 -0.46 3.06 24.67
CA LEU A 349 -1.18 2.50 23.52
C LEU A 349 -0.22 1.76 22.59
N GLN A 350 0.90 2.39 22.26
CA GLN A 350 1.96 1.81 21.43
C GLN A 350 2.51 0.52 22.06
N ASN A 351 2.86 0.54 23.35
CA ASN A 351 3.35 -0.64 24.09
C ASN A 351 2.35 -1.81 24.13
N ARG A 352 1.05 -1.54 24.00
CA ARG A 352 0.02 -2.58 23.95
C ARG A 352 -0.18 -3.16 22.56
N ALA A 353 0.02 -2.34 21.52
CA ALA A 353 -0.24 -2.72 20.14
C ALA A 353 1.01 -3.24 19.42
N ALA A 354 2.20 -2.85 19.89
CA ALA A 354 3.47 -3.28 19.32
C ALA A 354 3.76 -4.73 19.69
N ASP A 355 4.17 -5.53 18.71
CA ASP A 355 4.81 -6.81 19.00
C ASP A 355 6.29 -6.53 19.34
N PRO A 356 6.75 -6.80 20.57
CA PRO A 356 8.13 -6.53 20.98
C PRO A 356 9.16 -7.39 20.23
N THR A 357 8.74 -8.49 19.59
CA THR A 357 9.60 -9.35 18.75
C THR A 357 9.69 -8.86 17.31
N LEU A 358 8.62 -8.27 16.78
CA LEU A 358 8.58 -7.75 15.41
C LEU A 358 8.88 -6.25 15.32
N GLN A 359 9.02 -5.56 16.45
CA GLN A 359 9.23 -4.11 16.53
C GLN A 359 8.19 -3.31 15.71
N THR A 360 6.97 -3.84 15.61
CA THR A 360 5.91 -3.23 14.81
C THR A 360 5.27 -2.07 15.56
N ALA A 361 4.98 -0.98 14.85
CA ALA A 361 4.18 0.11 15.39
C ALA A 361 2.71 -0.06 15.03
N LEU A 362 1.82 0.41 15.90
CA LEU A 362 0.42 0.60 15.52
C LEU A 362 0.39 1.58 14.34
N GLN A 363 -0.44 1.25 13.35
CA GLN A 363 -0.55 2.01 12.12
C GLN A 363 -2.01 2.23 11.79
N VAL A 364 -2.33 3.42 11.28
CA VAL A 364 -3.67 3.78 10.82
C VAL A 364 -3.61 4.18 9.37
N ASN A 365 -4.53 3.66 8.57
CA ASN A 365 -4.71 4.17 7.22
C ASN A 365 -5.38 5.55 7.35
N LEU A 366 -4.61 6.61 7.08
CA LEU A 366 -5.01 7.99 7.30
C LEU A 366 -5.77 8.53 6.09
N PHE A 367 -5.34 8.18 4.87
CA PHE A 367 -5.93 8.64 3.62
C PHE A 367 -6.39 7.48 2.74
N ASN A 368 -7.58 7.66 2.17
CA ASN A 368 -8.18 6.77 1.20
C ASN A 368 -7.87 7.23 -0.23
N ASN A 369 -7.57 6.29 -1.13
CA ASN A 369 -7.54 6.55 -2.58
C ASN A 369 -8.96 6.47 -3.16
N ILE A 370 -9.24 7.34 -4.13
CA ILE A 370 -10.48 7.34 -4.93
C ILE A 370 -10.15 7.13 -6.39
N ALA A 371 -10.92 6.27 -7.04
CA ALA A 371 -10.77 6.02 -8.47
C ALA A 371 -11.14 7.25 -9.29
N GLN A 372 -10.46 7.45 -10.42
CA GLN A 372 -10.72 8.59 -11.30
C GLN A 372 -12.15 8.55 -11.82
N GLY A 373 -12.95 9.59 -11.57
CA GLY A 373 -14.33 9.66 -12.05
C GLY A 373 -15.36 8.95 -11.16
N ASP A 374 -14.97 8.35 -10.03
CA ASP A 374 -15.92 7.78 -9.08
C ASP A 374 -16.65 8.88 -8.29
N GLU A 375 -17.88 9.19 -8.71
CA GLU A 375 -18.75 10.14 -8.03
C GLU A 375 -19.28 9.65 -6.67
N SER A 376 -19.25 8.33 -6.42
CA SER A 376 -19.65 7.76 -5.13
C SER A 376 -18.62 8.00 -4.02
N LEU A 377 -17.40 8.41 -4.40
CA LEU A 377 -16.26 8.60 -3.51
C LEU A 377 -16.01 7.37 -2.64
N THR A 378 -16.17 6.17 -3.21
CA THR A 378 -15.95 4.93 -2.48
C THR A 378 -14.45 4.63 -2.46
N PRO A 379 -13.81 4.54 -1.28
CA PRO A 379 -12.40 4.20 -1.21
C PRO A 379 -12.11 2.88 -1.92
N ILE A 380 -11.14 2.88 -2.85
CA ILE A 380 -10.81 1.70 -3.67
C ILE A 380 -10.32 0.49 -2.87
N ARG A 381 -9.99 0.70 -1.58
CA ARG A 381 -9.65 -0.39 -0.64
C ARG A 381 -10.86 -1.21 -0.18
N PHE A 382 -12.07 -0.69 -0.35
CA PHE A 382 -13.32 -1.38 -0.01
C PHE A 382 -14.00 -1.98 -1.24
N THR A 383 -13.36 -1.92 -2.40
CA THR A 383 -13.90 -2.38 -3.66
C THR A 383 -13.11 -3.57 -4.17
N TYR A 384 -13.83 -4.51 -4.80
CA TYR A 384 -13.22 -5.70 -5.38
C TYR A 384 -12.75 -5.43 -6.81
N GLU A 385 -11.51 -5.83 -7.11
CA GLU A 385 -10.92 -5.72 -8.44
C GLU A 385 -10.37 -7.09 -8.86
N ALA A 386 -10.97 -7.70 -9.87
CA ALA A 386 -10.51 -8.96 -10.42
C ALA A 386 -9.24 -8.74 -11.27
N ALA A 387 -8.31 -9.68 -11.20
CA ALA A 387 -7.30 -9.83 -12.25
C ALA A 387 -7.97 -10.30 -13.56
N ASP A 388 -7.27 -10.12 -14.67
CA ASP A 388 -7.71 -10.53 -16.00
C ASP A 388 -7.67 -12.04 -16.19
N CYS A 389 -6.76 -12.69 -15.46
CA CYS A 389 -6.58 -14.12 -15.44
C CYS A 389 -6.12 -14.55 -14.05
N ARG A 390 -6.48 -15.77 -13.67
CA ARG A 390 -5.87 -16.46 -12.54
C ARG A 390 -5.28 -17.79 -12.98
N ILE A 391 -4.12 -18.15 -12.45
CA ILE A 391 -3.55 -19.50 -12.57
C ILE A 391 -3.21 -20.08 -11.20
N PHE A 392 -3.19 -21.40 -11.06
CA PHE A 392 -2.70 -22.04 -9.84
C PHE A 392 -1.16 -22.09 -9.80
N ASN A 393 -0.60 -21.99 -8.59
CA ASN A 393 0.81 -22.24 -8.37
C ASN A 393 1.13 -23.72 -8.63
N THR A 394 2.26 -23.97 -9.28
CA THR A 394 2.89 -25.29 -9.32
C THR A 394 4.10 -25.33 -8.39
N ALA A 395 4.53 -26.52 -7.98
CA ALA A 395 5.73 -26.66 -7.14
C ALA A 395 6.98 -26.06 -7.80
N ALA A 396 7.09 -26.15 -9.13
CA ALA A 396 8.19 -25.56 -9.88
C ALA A 396 8.19 -24.03 -9.82
N MET A 397 7.00 -23.40 -9.94
CA MET A 397 6.84 -21.95 -9.85
C MET A 397 7.26 -21.41 -8.49
N VAL A 398 6.87 -22.11 -7.40
CA VAL A 398 7.23 -21.71 -6.04
C VAL A 398 8.75 -21.75 -5.80
N MET A 399 9.45 -22.70 -6.43
CA MET A 399 10.89 -22.91 -6.20
C MET A 399 11.78 -22.20 -7.22
N ASN A 400 11.24 -21.70 -8.33
CA ASN A 400 11.98 -21.10 -9.42
C ASN A 400 11.15 -20.02 -10.13
N MET A 401 11.57 -18.77 -9.97
CA MET A 401 10.85 -17.63 -10.55
C MET A 401 10.89 -17.60 -12.08
N THR A 402 11.89 -18.21 -12.72
CA THR A 402 11.88 -18.36 -14.18
C THR A 402 10.69 -19.21 -14.63
N ALA A 403 10.35 -20.27 -13.89
CA ALA A 403 9.18 -21.10 -14.21
C ALA A 403 7.86 -20.32 -14.05
N THR A 404 7.78 -19.45 -13.04
CA THR A 404 6.64 -18.53 -12.85
C THR A 404 6.49 -17.57 -14.03
N TRP A 405 7.57 -16.92 -14.44
CA TRP A 405 7.55 -15.96 -15.55
C TRP A 405 7.22 -16.62 -16.88
N THR A 406 7.79 -17.79 -17.18
CA THR A 406 7.49 -18.51 -18.43
C THR A 406 6.06 -19.02 -18.46
N ALA A 407 5.52 -19.51 -17.33
CA ALA A 407 4.13 -19.95 -17.26
C ALA A 407 3.16 -18.78 -17.52
N ALA A 408 3.36 -17.64 -16.84
CA ALA A 408 2.54 -16.46 -17.06
C ALA A 408 2.66 -15.93 -18.51
N ALA A 409 3.87 -15.92 -19.06
CA ALA A 409 4.12 -15.52 -20.44
C ALA A 409 3.41 -16.42 -21.46
N ASP A 410 3.42 -17.74 -21.27
CA ASP A 410 2.80 -18.71 -22.18
C ASP A 410 1.28 -18.58 -22.16
N ILE A 411 0.68 -18.43 -20.97
CA ILE A 411 -0.76 -18.17 -20.79
C ILE A 411 -1.16 -16.86 -21.48
N TRP A 412 -0.39 -15.80 -21.26
CA TRP A 412 -0.67 -14.49 -21.85
C TRP A 412 -0.54 -14.49 -23.38
N ARG A 413 0.48 -15.16 -23.94
CA ARG A 413 0.60 -15.36 -25.40
C ARG A 413 -0.51 -16.21 -25.99
N GLY A 414 -1.02 -17.15 -25.21
CA GLY A 414 -2.18 -17.95 -25.54
C GLY A 414 -3.50 -17.20 -25.34
N ASN A 415 -3.53 -15.86 -25.31
CA ASN A 415 -4.74 -15.07 -25.06
C ASN A 415 -5.49 -15.55 -23.80
N PHE A 416 -4.75 -15.82 -22.73
CA PHE A 416 -5.29 -16.29 -21.45
C PHE A 416 -5.97 -17.68 -21.52
N HIS A 417 -5.74 -18.45 -22.58
CA HIS A 417 -6.07 -19.87 -22.59
C HIS A 417 -5.23 -20.62 -21.55
N GLY A 418 -5.89 -21.19 -20.55
CA GLY A 418 -5.26 -21.90 -19.42
C GLY A 418 -5.41 -21.20 -18.07
N CYS A 419 -6.13 -20.07 -18.02
CA CYS A 419 -6.62 -19.52 -16.76
C CYS A 419 -7.61 -20.49 -16.08
N VAL A 420 -7.70 -20.37 -14.76
CA VAL A 420 -8.67 -21.08 -13.93
C VAL A 420 -10.09 -20.79 -14.44
N ALA A 421 -10.95 -21.80 -14.48
CA ALA A 421 -12.33 -21.64 -14.92
C ALA A 421 -13.03 -20.53 -14.11
N GLY A 422 -13.80 -19.68 -14.81
CA GLY A 422 -14.51 -18.54 -14.21
C GLY A 422 -13.62 -17.36 -13.79
N SER A 423 -12.29 -17.40 -14.00
CA SER A 423 -11.38 -16.34 -13.54
C SER A 423 -11.10 -15.21 -14.54
N THR A 424 -11.68 -15.27 -15.75
CA THR A 424 -11.58 -14.25 -16.80
C THR A 424 -12.93 -13.57 -17.04
N GLY A 425 -12.98 -12.47 -17.80
CA GLY A 425 -14.24 -11.81 -18.21
C GLY A 425 -15.05 -11.21 -17.05
N GLN A 426 -14.37 -10.77 -16.00
CA GLN A 426 -15.00 -10.14 -14.84
C GLN A 426 -15.29 -8.66 -15.13
N ASN A 427 -16.26 -8.05 -14.45
CA ASN A 427 -16.61 -6.64 -14.69
C ASN A 427 -15.41 -5.68 -14.58
N THR A 428 -14.47 -5.99 -13.68
CA THR A 428 -13.26 -5.20 -13.43
C THR A 428 -12.02 -5.77 -14.14
N SER A 429 -12.17 -6.73 -15.07
CA SER A 429 -11.10 -7.12 -16.00
C SER A 429 -11.10 -6.25 -17.26
N LEU A 430 -10.01 -6.32 -18.00
CA LEU A 430 -9.74 -5.75 -19.32
C LEU A 430 -10.04 -6.75 -20.45
N VAL A 431 -9.95 -8.04 -20.16
CA VAL A 431 -10.18 -9.14 -21.11
C VAL A 431 -11.67 -9.51 -21.18
N ASP A 432 -12.12 -9.94 -22.37
CA ASP A 432 -13.43 -10.55 -22.69
C ASP A 432 -14.66 -9.80 -22.11
N ASP A 433 -15.00 -8.64 -22.70
CA ASP A 433 -16.14 -7.77 -22.34
C ASP A 433 -16.08 -7.07 -20.97
N GLY A 434 -14.93 -7.13 -20.28
CA GLY A 434 -14.66 -6.37 -19.07
C GLY A 434 -14.82 -4.85 -19.28
N ARG A 435 -15.78 -4.24 -18.56
CA ARG A 435 -16.38 -2.91 -18.83
C ARG A 435 -15.45 -1.71 -18.61
N LEU A 436 -14.15 -1.91 -18.38
CA LEU A 436 -13.24 -0.79 -18.15
C LEU A 436 -13.11 0.14 -19.38
N TYR A 437 -13.42 -0.35 -20.59
CA TYR A 437 -13.29 0.41 -21.84
C TYR A 437 -14.44 0.21 -22.82
N ASN A 438 -14.95 1.32 -23.37
CA ASN A 438 -15.85 1.33 -24.52
C ASN A 438 -15.23 2.16 -25.67
N GLY A 439 -14.82 1.49 -26.75
CA GLY A 439 -14.30 2.17 -27.95
C GLY A 439 -13.00 2.96 -27.72
N GLY A 440 -12.11 2.49 -26.84
CA GLY A 440 -10.83 3.14 -26.54
C GLY A 440 -10.92 4.37 -25.64
N LYS A 441 -12.10 4.67 -25.11
CA LYS A 441 -12.29 5.61 -23.99
C LYS A 441 -12.52 4.81 -22.72
N LEU A 442 -12.03 5.33 -21.59
CA LEU A 442 -12.52 4.91 -20.26
C LEU A 442 -14.03 4.92 -20.36
N ASP A 443 -14.66 3.76 -20.22
CA ASP A 443 -16.06 3.79 -19.87
C ASP A 443 -16.12 4.48 -18.50
N ASN A 444 -17.10 5.34 -18.26
CA ASN A 444 -17.19 6.11 -17.02
C ASN A 444 -17.54 5.21 -15.81
N ASP A 445 -17.39 3.89 -15.98
CA ASP A 445 -17.62 2.81 -15.03
C ASP A 445 -16.37 2.53 -14.17
N THR A 446 -15.63 3.59 -13.79
CA THR A 446 -14.74 3.53 -12.60
C THR A 446 -15.53 3.46 -11.30
N VAL A 447 -16.87 3.44 -11.36
CA VAL A 447 -17.72 2.94 -10.29
C VAL A 447 -17.37 1.46 -10.11
N ILE A 448 -16.42 1.17 -9.22
CA ILE A 448 -16.11 -0.21 -8.84
C ILE A 448 -17.30 -0.74 -8.04
N GLY A 449 -18.30 -1.26 -8.77
CA GLY A 449 -19.38 -2.10 -8.30
C GLY A 449 -20.31 -1.49 -7.26
N ASN A 450 -21.37 -0.84 -7.73
CA ASN A 450 -22.68 -0.92 -7.06
C ASN A 450 -23.42 -2.16 -7.62
N GLU A 451 -22.89 -3.37 -7.41
CA GLU A 451 -23.68 -4.58 -7.72
C GLU A 451 -24.57 -4.94 -6.54
N SER A 452 -25.86 -4.73 -6.82
CA SER A 452 -27.02 -5.36 -6.20
C SER A 452 -26.68 -6.66 -5.46
N ALA A 453 -26.92 -6.64 -4.15
CA ALA A 453 -27.12 -7.83 -3.34
C ALA A 453 -28.09 -8.78 -4.05
N GLN A 454 -27.58 -9.78 -4.75
CA GLN A 454 -28.40 -10.92 -5.14
C GLN A 454 -28.72 -11.71 -3.88
N GLY A 455 -29.97 -11.59 -3.44
CA GLY A 455 -30.70 -12.70 -2.80
C GLY A 455 -30.23 -13.18 -1.43
N GLY A 456 -29.71 -12.30 -0.58
CA GLY A 456 -29.67 -12.54 0.87
C GLY A 456 -30.88 -11.90 1.52
N THR A 457 -31.81 -12.68 2.07
CA THR A 457 -32.98 -12.20 2.81
C THR A 457 -32.58 -11.12 3.83
N PHE A 458 -33.03 -9.88 3.58
CA PHE A 458 -32.89 -8.76 4.49
C PHE A 458 -33.64 -9.06 5.80
N TYR A 459 -32.91 -9.44 6.84
CA TYR A 459 -33.39 -9.24 8.21
C TYR A 459 -33.19 -7.76 8.54
N SER A 460 -34.28 -7.00 8.46
CA SER A 460 -34.41 -5.70 9.10
C SER A 460 -34.13 -5.86 10.59
N ASN A 461 -32.95 -5.39 11.03
CA ASN A 461 -32.71 -5.12 12.44
C ASN A 461 -32.56 -3.60 12.59
N THR A 462 -33.66 -3.01 13.02
CA THR A 462 -33.73 -1.69 13.62
C THR A 462 -32.67 -1.61 14.72
N LEU A 463 -31.75 -0.65 14.61
CA LEU A 463 -30.73 -0.36 15.61
C LEU A 463 -31.40 0.02 16.94
N THR A 464 -31.52 -0.98 17.82
CA THR A 464 -31.74 -0.80 19.26
C THR A 464 -30.64 -1.57 19.98
N SER A 465 -29.77 -0.82 20.68
CA SER A 465 -28.85 -1.24 21.75
C SER A 465 -28.58 -2.75 21.90
N GLY A 466 -27.61 -3.26 21.15
CA GLY A 466 -27.26 -4.69 21.08
C GLY A 466 -25.93 -5.09 21.70
N ALA A 467 -25.45 -4.44 22.77
CA ALA A 467 -24.20 -4.83 23.46
C ALA A 467 -24.33 -6.10 24.35
N ALA A 468 -25.51 -6.72 24.43
CA ALA A 468 -25.77 -7.86 25.32
C ALA A 468 -25.98 -9.21 24.63
N LYS A 469 -26.03 -9.29 23.28
CA LYS A 469 -26.36 -10.53 22.55
C LYS A 469 -25.15 -11.32 22.02
N ASN A 470 -23.97 -10.70 21.91
CA ASN A 470 -22.75 -11.41 21.47
C ASN A 470 -22.07 -12.23 22.56
N THR A 471 -22.48 -12.09 23.83
CA THR A 471 -21.94 -12.88 24.94
C THR A 471 -22.49 -14.31 24.99
N LEU A 472 -23.64 -14.58 24.36
CA LEU A 472 -24.29 -15.90 24.42
C LEU A 472 -23.74 -16.92 23.41
N TYR A 473 -23.21 -16.47 22.26
CA TYR A 473 -22.64 -17.35 21.24
C TYR A 473 -21.27 -17.94 21.67
N TRP A 474 -20.51 -17.21 22.48
CA TRP A 474 -19.24 -17.69 23.04
C TRP A 474 -19.42 -18.68 24.20
N LEU A 475 -20.56 -18.65 24.90
CA LEU A 475 -20.89 -19.60 25.97
C LEU A 475 -21.27 -21.00 25.45
N LEU A 476 -21.89 -21.09 24.26
CA LEU A 476 -22.31 -22.36 23.67
C LEU A 476 -21.15 -23.15 23.03
N LEU A 477 -20.14 -22.46 22.48
CA LEU A 477 -18.90 -23.09 22.00
C LEU A 477 -18.00 -23.56 23.15
N GLY A 478 -18.04 -22.88 24.31
CA GLY A 478 -17.32 -23.30 25.51
C GLY A 478 -17.86 -24.58 26.16
N LEU A 479 -19.17 -24.84 26.06
CA LEU A 479 -19.79 -26.05 26.62
C LEU A 479 -19.59 -27.30 25.75
N ALA A 480 -19.38 -27.14 24.44
CA ALA A 480 -19.06 -28.28 23.56
C ALA A 480 -17.63 -28.81 23.76
N PHE A 481 -16.68 -27.95 24.17
CA PHE A 481 -15.30 -28.35 24.44
C PHE A 481 -15.07 -28.96 25.83
N ALA A 482 -15.91 -28.64 26.82
CA ALA A 482 -15.82 -29.23 28.16
C ALA A 482 -16.33 -30.69 28.22
N GLY A 483 -17.21 -31.11 27.31
CA GLY A 483 -17.74 -32.48 27.26
C GLY A 483 -16.79 -33.52 26.66
N ALA A 484 -15.79 -33.10 25.88
CA ALA A 484 -14.86 -34.01 25.20
C ALA A 484 -13.62 -34.39 26.02
N ILE A 485 -13.40 -33.76 27.19
CA ILE A 485 -12.24 -34.04 28.08
C ILE A 485 -12.64 -34.94 29.27
N ALA A 486 -13.93 -35.24 29.46
CA ALA A 486 -14.41 -36.16 30.51
C ALA A 486 -14.64 -37.61 30.01
N GLY A 487 -14.08 -37.98 28.85
CA GLY A 487 -14.32 -39.28 28.22
C GLY A 487 -13.10 -39.90 27.52
N LEU A 488 -11.89 -39.56 27.97
CA LEU A 488 -10.63 -40.24 27.62
C LEU A 488 -9.76 -40.42 28.86
#